data_AF-A0AA37AFW8-F1
#
_entry.id   AF-A0AA37AFW8-F1
#
_cell.length_a   1.000
_cell.length_b   1.000
_cell.length_c   1.000
_cell.angle_alpha   90.00
_cell.angle_beta   90.00
_cell.angle_gamma   90.00
#
_symmetry.space_group_name_H-M   'P 1'
#
loop_
_entity.id
_entity.type
_entity.pdbx_description
1 polymer ?
#
loop_
_entity_poly.entity_id
_entity_poly.type
_entity_poly.pdbx_seq_one_letter_code
_entity_poly.pdbx_strand_id
1 'polypeptide(L)' 'MAGKIPSDGVVVQNARRAVAAELRKKKILKQPIAKFDPKTGKVYLLHSDGTREEVGEARKGRYSERLS' A
#
# COMPACT_ATOMS: atom_id res chain seq x y z
N MET A 1 -23.46 0.68 25.77
CA MET A 1 -23.68 0.61 24.30
C MET A 1 -22.82 -0.51 23.75
N ALA A 2 -23.40 -1.68 23.45
CA ALA A 2 -22.69 -2.69 22.67
C ALA A 2 -22.49 -2.11 21.26
N GLY A 3 -21.23 -1.83 20.89
CA GLY A 3 -20.89 -1.25 19.60
C GLY A 3 -21.32 -2.19 18.50
N LYS A 4 -22.26 -1.74 17.65
CA LYS A 4 -22.73 -2.50 16.50
C LYS A 4 -21.52 -2.77 15.61
N ILE A 5 -21.17 -4.05 15.42
CA ILE A 5 -20.05 -4.43 14.55
C ILE A 5 -20.39 -3.95 13.13
N PRO A 6 -19.53 -3.14 12.50
CA PRO A 6 -19.77 -2.67 11.14
C PRO A 6 -19.74 -3.86 10.17
N SER A 7 -20.56 -3.81 9.12
CA SER A 7 -20.47 -4.81 8.06
C SER A 7 -19.14 -4.69 7.30
N ASP A 8 -18.70 -5.80 6.69
CA ASP A 8 -17.47 -5.83 5.90
C ASP A 8 -17.45 -4.76 4.81
N GLY A 9 -18.59 -4.47 4.19
CA GLY A 9 -18.71 -3.40 3.19
C GLY A 9 -18.36 -2.02 3.74
N VAL A 10 -18.78 -1.70 4.96
CA VAL A 10 -18.46 -0.44 5.64
C VAL A 10 -16.97 -0.39 5.99
N VAL A 11 -16.40 -1.50 6.48
CA VAL A 11 -14.97 -1.59 6.80
C VAL A 11 -14.11 -1.36 5.56
N VAL A 12 -14.43 -2.03 4.45
CA VAL A 12 -13.71 -1.88 3.17
C VAL A 12 -13.83 -0.46 2.63
N GLN A 13 -15.02 0.17 2.71
CA GLN A 13 -15.20 1.55 2.26
C GLN A 13 -14.32 2.52 3.07
N ASN A 14 -14.30 2.37 4.39
CA ASN A 14 -13.49 3.21 5.26
C ASN A 14 -12.00 3.02 5.01
N ALA A 15 -11.53 1.77 4.83
CA ALA A 15 -10.14 1.47 4.49
C ALA A 15 -9.72 2.15 3.17
N ARG A 16 -10.56 2.05 2.12
CA ARG A 16 -10.30 2.73 0.84
C ARG A 16 -10.21 4.25 0.98
N ARG A 17 -11.10 4.84 1.77
CA ARG A 17 -11.09 6.30 2.05
C ARG A 17 -9.81 6.72 2.79
N ALA A 18 -9.41 5.97 3.81
CA ALA A 18 -8.18 6.24 4.56
C ALA A 18 -6.94 6.20 3.66
N VAL A 19 -6.81 5.17 2.82
CA VAL A 19 -5.72 5.05 1.85
C VAL A 19 -5.72 6.21 0.85
N ALA A 20 -6.88 6.59 0.32
CA ALA A 20 -6.98 7.70 -0.63
C ALA A 20 -6.58 9.04 0.00
N ALA A 21 -6.97 9.28 1.27
CA ALA A 21 -6.61 10.49 2.00
C ALA A 21 -5.09 10.55 2.25
N GLU A 22 -4.49 9.44 2.69
CA GLU A 22 -3.05 9.36 2.93
C GLU A 22 -2.25 9.57 1.64
N LEU A 23 -2.66 8.96 0.54
CA LEU A 23 -2.02 9.18 -0.77
C LEU A 23 -2.13 10.64 -1.24
N ARG A 24 -3.27 11.31 -1.02
CA ARG A 24 -3.42 12.74 -1.32
C ARG A 24 -2.49 13.59 -0.47
N LYS A 25 -2.43 13.33 0.84
CA LYS A 25 -1.54 14.03 1.77
C LYS A 25 -0.08 13.89 1.35
N LYS A 26 0.38 12.67 1.05
CA LYS A 26 1.75 12.41 0.57
C LYS A 26 2.08 13.18 -0.70
N LYS A 27 1.15 13.25 -1.67
CA LYS A 27 1.35 14.06 -2.89
C LYS A 27 1.52 15.54 -2.59
N ILE A 28 0.67 16.12 -1.74
CA ILE A 28 0.73 17.54 -1.36
C ILE A 28 2.05 17.84 -0.67
N LEU A 29 2.49 16.95 0.23
CA LEU A 29 3.75 17.08 0.97
C LEU A 29 4.99 16.65 0.17
N LYS A 30 4.84 16.30 -1.12
CA LYS A 30 5.91 15.78 -1.97
C LYS A 30 6.66 14.58 -1.38
N GLN A 31 5.97 13.79 -0.56
CA GLN A 31 6.52 12.59 0.06
C GLN A 31 6.52 11.42 -0.93
N PRO A 32 7.54 10.54 -0.89
CA PRO A 32 7.59 9.37 -1.75
C PRO A 32 6.41 8.41 -1.53
N ILE A 33 5.92 7.83 -2.62
CA ILE A 33 4.82 6.86 -2.60
C ILE A 33 5.33 5.52 -3.10
N ALA A 34 5.22 4.49 -2.26
CA ALA A 34 5.50 3.12 -2.65
C ALA A 34 4.55 2.67 -3.77
N LYS A 35 5.11 2.12 -4.83
CA LYS A 35 4.40 1.54 -5.97
C LYS A 35 4.91 0.12 -6.20
N PHE A 36 3.98 -0.76 -6.52
CA PHE A 36 4.27 -2.14 -6.89
C PHE A 36 4.15 -2.29 -8.40
N ASP A 37 5.16 -2.86 -9.04
CA ASP A 37 5.12 -3.28 -10.43
C ASP A 37 4.80 -4.78 -10.52
N PRO A 38 3.58 -5.17 -10.95
CA PRO A 38 3.20 -6.57 -11.04
C PRO A 38 3.96 -7.35 -12.12
N LYS A 39 4.57 -6.67 -13.11
CA LYS A 39 5.33 -7.33 -14.18
C LYS A 39 6.67 -7.85 -13.66
N THR A 40 7.36 -7.02 -12.90
CA THR A 40 8.70 -7.32 -12.37
C THR A 40 8.66 -7.85 -10.94
N GLY A 41 7.55 -7.71 -10.23
CA GLY A 41 7.45 -8.03 -8.82
C GLY A 41 8.11 -6.99 -7.91
N LYS A 42 8.63 -5.89 -8.45
CA LYS A 42 9.39 -4.89 -7.67
C LYS A 42 8.50 -3.89 -6.98
N VAL A 43 8.92 -3.45 -5.80
CA VAL A 43 8.36 -2.32 -5.06
C VAL A 43 9.36 -1.17 -5.11
N TYR A 44 8.91 0.00 -5.53
CA TYR A 44 9.73 1.20 -5.61
C TYR A 44 9.05 2.39 -4.93
N LEU A 45 9.82 3.26 -4.30
CA LEU A 45 9.38 4.59 -3.90
C LEU A 45 9.42 5.50 -5.12
N LEU A 46 8.27 6.09 -5.47
CA LEU A 46 8.19 7.14 -6.48
C LEU A 46 8.23 8.50 -5.79
N HIS A 47 9.28 9.27 -6.06
CA HIS A 47 9.46 10.63 -5.56
C HIS A 47 8.66 11.64 -6.40
N SER A 48 8.46 12.84 -5.87
CA SER A 48 7.71 13.90 -6.55
C SER A 48 8.38 14.42 -7.82
N ASP A 49 9.70 14.29 -7.92
CA ASP A 49 10.51 14.65 -9.10
C ASP A 49 10.50 13.56 -10.19
N GLY A 50 9.80 12.45 -9.95
CA GLY A 50 9.69 11.32 -10.88
C GLY A 50 10.78 10.27 -10.71
N THR A 51 11.77 10.48 -9.84
CA THR A 51 12.80 9.47 -9.54
C THR A 51 12.18 8.26 -8.84
N ARG A 52 12.77 7.08 -9.08
CA ARG A 52 12.35 5.80 -8.53
C ARG A 52 13.48 5.17 -7.75
N GLU A 53 13.22 4.82 -6.51
CA GLU A 53 14.13 4.06 -5.65
C GLU A 53 13.54 2.67 -5.43
N GLU A 54 14.25 1.62 -5.83
CA GLU A 54 13.83 0.25 -5.56
C GLU A 54 14.02 -0.08 -4.07
N VAL A 55 12.95 -0.48 -3.39
CA VAL A 55 12.96 -0.73 -1.94
C VAL A 55 12.60 -2.17 -1.57
N GLY A 56 12.26 -2.99 -2.56
CA GLY A 56 12.05 -4.40 -2.32
C GLY A 56 11.41 -5.14 -3.48
N GLU A 57 11.13 -6.41 -3.24
CA GLU A 57 10.54 -7.32 -4.21
C GLU A 57 9.43 -8.13 -3.53
N ALA A 58 8.26 -8.18 -4.16
CA ALA A 58 7.19 -9.07 -3.76
C ALA A 58 7.55 -10.50 -4.19
N ARG A 59 8.11 -11.27 -3.26
CA ARG A 59 8.37 -12.69 -3.50
C ARG A 59 7.06 -13.47 -3.65
N LYS A 60 7.00 -14.30 -4.70
CA LYS A 60 5.98 -15.34 -4.86
C LYS A 60 6.24 -16.49 -3.88
N GLY A 61 5.18 -17.16 -3.43
CA GLY A 61 5.25 -18.26 -2.47
C GLY A 61 4.63 -17.93 -1.11
N ARG A 62 4.13 -18.96 -0.44
CA ARG A 62 3.48 -18.83 0.89
C ARG A 62 4.51 -18.42 1.92
N TYR A 63 4.06 -17.80 3.01
CA TYR A 63 4.95 -17.47 4.12
C TYR A 63 5.62 -18.72 4.71
N SER A 64 4.91 -19.85 4.72
CA SER A 64 5.41 -21.16 5.19
C SER A 64 6.57 -21.73 4.39
N GLU A 65 6.74 -21.31 3.13
CA GLU A 65 7.80 -21.81 2.23
C GLU A 65 9.11 -21.00 2.38
N ARG A 66 9.17 -20.04 3.32
CA ARG A 66 10.27 -19.07 3.45
C ARG A 66 11.24 -19.36 4.61
N LEU A 67 10.95 -20.36 5.43
CA LEU A 67 11.71 -20.70 6.66
C LEU A 67 12.51 -22.02 6.55
N SER A 68 12.67 -22.58 5.35
CA SER A 68 13.50 -23.78 5.12
C SER A 68 14.94 -23.44 4.77
#